data_AF-A0AAP0S8T8-F1
#
_entry.id   AF-A0AAP0S8T8-F1
#
_cell.length_a   1.000
_cell.length_b   1.000
_cell.length_c   1.000
_cell.angle_alpha   90.00
_cell.angle_beta   90.00
_cell.angle_gamma   90.00
#
_symmetry.space_group_name_H-M   'P 1'
#
loop_
_entity.id
_entity.type
_entity.pdbx_description
1 polymer ?
#
loop_
_entity_poly.entity_id
_entity_poly.type
_entity_poly.pdbx_seq_one_letter_code
_entity_poly.pdbx_strand_id
1 'polypeptide(L)'
;MHWVDYLLFIFPIFTQVACALVMSGENLDNHIDVKNIIVEMGTYFQVQDDYLDCFGEPEKIGKIGTDIEDFKCSWLVVKALERCNEEQKKVLRVRKTIVNIFV
;
A
#
# COMPACT_ATOMS: atom_id res chain seq x y z
N MET A 1 2.49 2.24 9.89
CA MET A 1 1.69 2.98 8.88
C MET A 1 2.55 4.14 8.45
N HIS A 2 3.18 4.02 7.29
CA HIS A 2 4.13 5.02 6.83
C HIS A 2 3.35 6.28 6.43
N TRP A 3 3.94 7.46 6.63
CA TRP A 3 3.32 8.75 6.27
C TRP A 3 2.89 8.82 4.80
N VAL A 4 3.49 8.00 3.94
CA VAL A 4 3.21 7.90 2.51
C VAL A 4 1.84 7.26 2.25
N ASP A 5 1.50 6.18 2.95
CA ASP A 5 0.20 5.47 2.85
C ASP A 5 -0.96 6.42 3.17
N TYR A 6 -0.74 7.30 4.16
CA TYR A 6 -1.72 8.28 4.60
C TYR A 6 -1.98 9.37 3.55
N LEU A 7 -0.93 9.84 2.89
CA LEU A 7 -1.02 10.95 1.94
C LEU A 7 -1.55 10.51 0.58
N LEU A 8 -1.15 9.33 0.08
CA LEU A 8 -1.39 8.96 -1.30
C LEU A 8 -2.76 8.32 -1.53
N PHE A 9 -3.21 7.43 -0.63
CA PHE A 9 -4.44 6.67 -0.83
C PHE A 9 -5.55 7.07 0.15
N ILE A 10 -5.22 7.29 1.43
CA ILE A 10 -6.23 7.59 2.45
C ILE A 10 -6.76 9.03 2.30
N PHE A 11 -5.86 10.01 2.15
CA PHE A 11 -6.24 11.42 2.12
C PHE A 11 -7.17 11.81 0.95
N PRO A 12 -6.94 11.38 -0.31
CA PRO A 12 -7.84 11.71 -1.42
C PRO A 12 -9.24 11.11 -1.24
N ILE A 13 -9.33 9.84 -0.84
CA ILE A 13 -10.61 9.15 -0.60
C ILE A 13 -11.35 9.82 0.56
N PHE A 14 -10.65 10.10 1.66
CA PHE A 14 -11.23 10.81 2.81
C PHE A 14 -11.78 12.17 2.41
N THR A 15 -11.03 12.95 1.63
CA THR A 15 -11.45 14.30 1.21
C THR A 15 -12.72 14.25 0.37
N GLN A 16 -12.81 13.32 -0.59
CA GLN A 16 -14.00 13.17 -1.44
C GLN A 16 -15.25 12.83 -0.62
N VAL A 17 -15.14 11.86 0.30
CA VAL A 17 -16.26 11.45 1.16
C VAL A 17 -16.62 12.55 2.15
N ALA A 18 -15.63 13.22 2.74
CA ALA A 18 -15.86 14.33 3.67
C ALA A 18 -16.58 15.51 2.99
N CYS A 19 -16.17 15.87 1.77
CA CYS A 19 -16.86 16.89 0.98
C CYS A 19 -18.33 16.50 0.71
N ALA A 20 -18.59 15.26 0.34
CA ALA A 20 -19.95 14.77 0.10
C ALA A 20 -20.82 14.84 1.37
N LEU A 21 -20.29 14.41 2.52
CA LEU A 21 -20.98 14.48 3.81
C LEU A 21 -21.32 15.93 4.19
N VAL A 22 -20.35 16.84 4.10
CA VAL A 22 -20.57 18.26 4.40
C VAL A 22 -21.60 18.87 3.45
N MET A 23 -21.55 18.55 2.16
CA MET A 23 -22.54 19.00 1.17
C MET A 23 -23.96 18.47 1.43
N SER A 24 -24.08 17.29 2.04
CA SER A 24 -25.35 16.73 2.48
C SER A 24 -25.89 17.31 3.79
N GLY A 25 -25.14 18.21 4.44
CA GLY A 25 -25.51 18.83 5.71
C GLY A 25 -25.14 18.00 6.95
N GLU A 26 -24.37 16.93 6.77
CA GLU A 26 -23.92 16.06 7.86
C GLU A 26 -22.71 16.65 8.60
N ASN A 27 -22.61 16.36 9.90
CA ASN A 27 -21.44 16.69 10.70
C ASN A 27 -20.45 15.53 10.69
N LEU A 28 -19.22 15.77 10.23
CA LEU A 28 -18.13 14.79 10.18
C LEU A 28 -17.87 14.07 11.51
N ASP A 29 -18.06 14.75 12.64
CA ASP A 29 -17.84 14.18 13.98
C ASP A 29 -18.80 13.02 14.29
N ASN A 30 -19.96 12.96 13.62
CA ASN A 30 -20.92 11.87 13.76
C ASN A 30 -20.56 10.63 12.93
N HIS A 31 -19.58 10.73 12.04
CA HIS A 31 -19.23 9.71 11.04
C HIS A 31 -17.82 9.14 11.26
N ILE A 32 -17.44 8.91 12.52
CA ILE A 32 -16.14 8.33 12.89
C ILE A 32 -15.95 6.94 12.25
N ASP A 33 -17.01 6.14 12.16
CA ASP A 33 -16.95 4.82 11.56
C ASP A 33 -16.62 4.89 10.06
N VAL A 34 -17.14 5.89 9.36
CA VAL A 34 -16.82 6.15 7.94
C VAL A 34 -15.32 6.42 7.79
N LYS A 35 -14.74 7.22 8.69
CA LYS A 35 -13.30 7.48 8.69
C LYS A 35 -12.49 6.20 8.91
N ASN A 36 -12.90 5.34 9.85
CA ASN A 36 -12.23 4.07 10.11
C ASN A 36 -12.25 3.15 8.89
N ILE A 37 -13.41 3.03 8.24
CA ILE A 37 -13.57 2.24 7.00
C ILE A 37 -12.66 2.78 5.89
N ILE A 38 -12.57 4.09 5.70
CA ILE A 38 -11.70 4.70 4.69
C ILE A 38 -10.22 4.41 4.96
N VAL A 39 -9.80 4.45 6.23
CA VAL A 39 -8.43 4.13 6.62
C VAL A 39 -8.09 2.66 6.32
N GLU A 40 -8.97 1.72 6.68
CA GLU A 40 -8.80 0.30 6.37
C GLU A 40 -8.79 0.04 4.85
N MET A 41 -9.73 0.65 4.13
CA MET A 41 -9.82 0.55 2.68
C MET A 41 -8.56 1.09 2.01
N GLY A 42 -8.11 2.30 2.35
CA GLY A 42 -6.90 2.89 1.79
C GLY A 42 -5.64 2.07 2.09
N THR A 43 -5.56 1.48 3.28
CA THR A 43 -4.46 0.56 3.64
C THR A 43 -4.49 -0.68 2.75
N TYR A 44 -5.67 -1.27 2.55
CA TYR A 44 -5.82 -2.44 1.68
C TYR A 44 -5.46 -2.13 0.22
N PHE A 45 -5.88 -0.97 -0.31
CA PHE A 45 -5.53 -0.54 -1.66
C PHE A 45 -4.02 -0.34 -1.84
N GLN A 46 -3.31 0.23 -0.87
CA GLN A 46 -1.85 0.36 -0.92
C GLN A 46 -1.17 -1.02 -0.99
N VAL A 47 -1.65 -1.99 -0.19
CA VAL A 47 -1.12 -3.36 -0.21
C VAL A 47 -1.36 -4.02 -1.58
N GLN A 48 -2.51 -3.78 -2.20
CA GLN A 48 -2.77 -4.27 -3.56
C GLN A 48 -1.84 -3.61 -4.59
N ASP A 49 -1.63 -2.29 -4.54
CA ASP A 49 -0.73 -1.60 -5.47
C ASP A 49 0.70 -2.13 -5.36
N ASP A 50 1.23 -2.27 -4.13
CA ASP A 50 2.56 -2.84 -3.89
C ASP A 50 2.68 -4.29 -4.40
N TYR A 51 1.62 -5.09 -4.28
CA TYR A 51 1.59 -6.46 -4.82
C TYR A 51 1.61 -6.46 -6.35
N LEU A 52 0.75 -5.63 -6.96
CA LEU A 52 0.62 -5.51 -8.41
C LEU A 52 1.88 -4.94 -9.04
N ASP A 53 2.58 -4.03 -8.37
CA ASP A 53 3.85 -3.47 -8.84
C ASP A 53 4.92 -4.56 -9.06
N CYS A 54 4.97 -5.56 -8.17
CA CYS A 54 5.96 -6.65 -8.25
C CYS A 54 5.49 -7.85 -9.10
N PHE A 55 4.24 -8.26 -8.97
CA PHE A 55 3.72 -9.51 -9.53
C PHE A 55 2.76 -9.35 -10.70
N GLY A 56 2.27 -8.14 -10.92
CA GLY A 56 1.30 -7.93 -11.96
C GLY A 56 1.94 -7.83 -13.35
N GLU A 57 1.18 -8.26 -14.35
CA GLU A 57 1.62 -8.22 -15.74
C GLU A 57 1.67 -6.75 -16.22
N PRO A 58 2.82 -6.24 -16.71
CA PRO A 58 2.94 -4.85 -17.14
C PRO A 58 1.92 -4.44 -18.21
N GLU A 59 1.51 -5.40 -19.06
CA GLU A 59 0.51 -5.22 -20.11
C GLU A 59 -0.89 -4.92 -19.55
N LYS A 60 -1.23 -5.47 -18.37
CA LYS A 60 -2.52 -5.27 -17.72
C LYS A 60 -2.54 -4.04 -16.82
N ILE A 61 -1.41 -3.73 -16.18
CA ILE A 61 -1.30 -2.59 -15.26
C ILE A 61 -0.99 -1.29 -16.01
N GLY A 62 -0.32 -1.39 -17.16
CA GLY A 62 0.09 -0.23 -17.96
C GLY A 62 1.32 0.49 -17.42
N LYS A 63 2.01 -0.08 -16.42
CA LYS A 63 3.30 0.40 -15.90
C LYS A 63 4.24 -0.79 -15.65
N ILE A 64 5.54 -0.53 -15.70
CA ILE A 64 6.57 -1.44 -15.17
C ILE A 64 6.76 -1.05 -13.71
N GLY A 65 6.65 -2.01 -12.80
CA GLY A 65 6.86 -1.75 -11.38
C GLY A 65 8.33 -1.50 -11.05
N THR A 66 8.59 -0.49 -10.22
CA THR A 66 9.92 -0.04 -9.84
C THR A 66 10.15 -0.07 -8.33
N ASP A 67 9.19 -0.55 -7.54
CA ASP A 67 9.24 -0.49 -6.06
C ASP A 67 10.53 -1.11 -5.47
N ILE A 68 11.05 -2.18 -6.09
CA ILE A 68 12.30 -2.85 -5.67
C ILE A 68 13.53 -2.01 -6.02
N GLU A 69 13.55 -1.40 -7.21
CA GLU A 69 14.67 -0.58 -7.70
C GLU A 69 14.76 0.74 -6.93
N ASP A 70 13.62 1.30 -6.56
CA ASP A 70 13.49 2.57 -5.85
C ASP A 70 13.71 2.47 -4.33
N PHE A 71 14.02 1.28 -3.79
CA PHE A 71 14.15 1.04 -2.35
C PHE A 71 12.90 1.45 -1.57
N LYS A 72 11.73 1.33 -2.19
CA LYS A 72 10.48 1.66 -1.53
C LYS A 72 10.29 0.70 -0.37
N CYS A 73 9.85 1.24 0.76
CA CYS A 73 9.44 0.45 1.92
C CYS A 73 8.05 -0.17 1.65
N SER A 74 7.94 -1.00 0.62
CA SER A 74 6.70 -1.63 0.21
C SER A 74 6.30 -2.74 1.18
N TRP A 75 5.01 -3.04 1.21
CA TRP A 75 4.45 -4.12 2.02
C TRP A 75 5.15 -5.46 1.76
N LEU A 76 5.53 -5.73 0.50
CA LEU A 76 6.23 -6.95 0.11
C LEU A 76 7.59 -7.09 0.79
N VAL A 77 8.39 -6.03 0.85
CA VAL A 77 9.71 -6.07 1.53
C VAL A 77 9.53 -6.35 3.02
N VAL A 78 8.58 -5.68 3.66
CA VAL A 78 8.28 -5.88 5.09
C VAL A 78 7.86 -7.32 5.35
N LYS A 79 6.93 -7.86 4.54
CA LYS A 79 6.45 -9.23 4.70
C LYS A 79 7.47 -10.29 4.36
N ALA A 80 8.40 -10.01 3.45
CA ALA A 80 9.52 -10.88 3.15
C ALA A 80 10.51 -10.92 4.33
N LEU A 81 10.84 -9.77 4.92
CA LEU A 81 11.72 -9.70 6.09
C LEU A 81 11.15 -10.41 7.33
N GLU A 82 9.83 -10.39 7.51
CA GLU A 82 9.15 -11.13 8.59
C GLU A 82 9.25 -12.66 8.44
N ARG A 83 9.33 -13.17 7.19
CA ARG A 83 9.28 -14.61 6.88
C ARG A 83 10.63 -15.21 6.50
N CYS A 84 11.60 -14.39 6.14
CA CYS A 84 12.86 -14.86 5.59
C CYS A 84 13.71 -15.57 6.65
N ASN A 85 14.42 -16.61 6.22
CA ASN A 85 15.54 -17.17 6.98
C ASN A 85 16.82 -16.32 6.79
N GLU A 86 17.89 -16.64 7.53
CA GLU A 86 19.12 -15.85 7.50
C GLU A 86 19.83 -15.82 6.13
N GLU A 87 19.64 -16.83 5.28
CA GLU A 87 20.18 -16.83 3.91
C GLU A 87 19.37 -15.91 3.00
N GLN A 88 18.04 -16.00 3.04
CA GLN A 88 17.13 -15.13 2.30
C GLN A 88 17.27 -13.66 2.72
N LYS A 89 17.53 -13.41 4.01
CA LYS A 89 17.81 -12.06 4.55
C LYS A 89 19.07 -11.44 3.94
N LYS A 90 20.11 -12.25 3.69
CA LYS A 90 21.30 -11.79 2.95
C LYS A 90 20.96 -11.46 1.50
N VAL A 91 20.12 -12.26 0.83
CA VAL A 91 19.66 -12.00 -0.55
C VAL A 91 18.85 -10.69 -0.63
N LEU A 92 17.94 -10.46 0.31
CA LEU A 92 17.16 -9.21 0.40
C LEU A 92 18.06 -7.98 0.56
N ARG A 93 19.12 -8.06 1.37
CA ARG A 93 20.09 -6.94 1.54
C ARG A 93 20.86 -6.62 0.26
N VAL A 94 21.07 -7.59 -0.62
CA VAL A 94 21.86 -7.44 -1.85
C VAL A 94 20.97 -7.06 -3.06
N ARG A 95 19.72 -6.62 -2.82
CA ARG A 95 18.82 -6.07 -3.85
C ARG A 95 18.39 -7.06 -4.94
N LYS A 96 18.51 -8.38 -4.70
CA LYS A 96 18.42 -9.34 -5.80
C LYS A 96 17.00 -9.73 -6.18
N THR A 97 16.13 -10.07 -5.22
CA THR A 97 14.76 -10.50 -5.55
C THR A 97 13.93 -10.67 -4.28
N ILE A 98 12.66 -10.27 -4.31
CA ILE A 98 11.66 -10.61 -3.29
C ILE A 98 10.86 -11.88 -3.70
N VAL A 99 10.84 -12.18 -5.00
CA VAL A 99 10.05 -13.25 -5.63
C VAL A 99 10.34 -14.63 -5.03
N ASN A 100 11.61 -14.96 -4.73
CA ASN A 100 12.01 -16.26 -4.17
C ASN A 100 11.69 -16.47 -2.67
N ILE A 101 11.01 -15.52 -2.02
CA ILE A 101 10.62 -15.62 -0.61
C ILE A 101 9.14 -15.94 -0.45
N PHE A 102 8.34 -15.57 -1.45
CA PHE A 102 6.89 -15.79 -1.46
C PHE A 102 6.45 -17.00 -2.29
N VAL A 103 7.36 -17.63 -3.04
CA VAL A 103 7.13 -18.83 -3.86
C VAL A 103 7.93 -20.01 -3.32
#